data_AF-A0A800INW3-F1
#
_entry.id   AF-A0A800INW3-F1
#
_cell.length_a   1.000
_cell.length_b   1.000
_cell.length_c   1.000
_cell.angle_alpha   90.00
_cell.angle_beta   90.00
_cell.angle_gamma   90.00
#
_symmetry.space_group_name_H-M   'P 1'
#
loop_
_entity.id
_entity.type
_entity.pdbx_description
1 polymer ?
#
loop_
_entity_poly.entity_id
_entity_poly.type
_entity_poly.pdbx_seq_one_letter_code
_entity_poly.pdbx_strand_id
1 'polypeptide(L)'
;NVDMGASFFEQEEYLSFFEQMPAPFFKSLGLVGTALMMGGALCGMMEPAFSQAQRTYRAASYGAFIFVVDISRFVSVDTFKNEMDRSMRCIHDLPPMKGTERYDFPGGPEHDREKAWTEAGIPLSDDHRQGLEDIAHELRVPIPWR
;
A
#
# COMPACT_ATOMS: atom_id res chain seq x y z
N ASN A 1 -6.41 -9.73 12.51
CA ASN A 1 -5.22 -8.87 12.38
C ASN A 1 -4.59 -9.21 11.04
N VAL A 2 -5.18 -8.66 9.97
CA VAL A 2 -4.94 -9.05 8.59
C VAL A 2 -3.94 -8.06 8.03
N ASP A 3 -2.77 -8.55 7.64
CA ASP A 3 -1.81 -7.84 6.81
C ASP A 3 -2.45 -7.61 5.44
N MET A 4 -3.16 -6.48 5.30
CA MET A 4 -3.90 -6.10 4.09
C MET A 4 -2.97 -5.71 2.93
N GLY A 5 -1.65 -5.63 3.14
CA GLY A 5 -0.69 -5.21 2.12
C GLY A 5 -0.09 -6.35 1.30
N ALA A 6 -0.25 -7.61 1.73
CA ALA A 6 0.48 -8.74 1.16
C ALA A 6 -0.39 -9.95 0.75
N SER A 7 -1.69 -9.96 1.08
CA SER A 7 -2.58 -11.05 0.66
C SER A 7 -3.16 -10.78 -0.73
N PHE A 8 -2.65 -11.50 -1.72
CA PHE A 8 -3.18 -11.48 -3.09
C PHE A 8 -4.44 -12.34 -3.26
N PHE A 9 -4.90 -13.01 -2.20
CA PHE A 9 -5.98 -14.00 -2.25
C PHE A 9 -6.92 -13.84 -1.07
N GLU A 10 -8.21 -14.09 -1.31
CA GLU A 10 -9.22 -14.24 -0.27
C GLU A 10 -8.94 -15.51 0.55
N GLN A 11 -9.14 -15.41 1.86
CA GLN A 11 -8.71 -16.44 2.80
C GLN A 11 -9.51 -17.75 2.65
N GLU A 12 -10.78 -17.66 2.23
CA GLU A 12 -11.70 -18.80 2.11
C GLU A 12 -11.35 -19.75 0.94
N GLU A 13 -10.70 -19.24 -0.11
CA GLU A 13 -10.40 -20.00 -1.33
C GLU A 13 -8.89 -20.31 -1.49
N TYR A 14 -8.08 -19.90 -0.51
CA TYR A 14 -6.61 -19.94 -0.57
C TYR A 14 -6.03 -21.30 -0.97
N LEU A 15 -6.51 -22.39 -0.35
CA LEU A 15 -6.02 -23.75 -0.62
C LEU A 15 -6.38 -24.20 -2.04
N SER A 16 -7.59 -23.89 -2.50
CA SER A 16 -8.04 -24.24 -3.85
C SER A 16 -7.21 -23.52 -4.92
N PHE A 17 -6.91 -22.23 -4.70
CA PHE A 17 -6.05 -21.47 -5.60
C PHE A 17 -4.60 -21.97 -5.57
N PHE A 18 -4.10 -22.38 -4.41
CA PHE A 18 -2.75 -22.95 -4.31
C PHE A 18 -2.61 -24.25 -5.11
N GLU A 19 -3.61 -25.13 -5.04
CA GLU A 19 -3.61 -26.38 -5.81
C GLU A 19 -3.63 -26.13 -7.33
N GLN A 20 -4.44 -25.16 -7.77
CA GLN A 20 -4.60 -24.85 -9.20
C GLN A 20 -3.42 -24.05 -9.76
N MET A 21 -2.89 -23.11 -8.98
CA MET A 21 -1.88 -22.15 -9.40
C MET A 21 -0.91 -21.88 -8.24
N PRO A 22 0.04 -22.79 -7.94
CA PRO A 22 0.96 -22.61 -6.82
C PRO A 22 2.01 -21.52 -7.07
N ALA A 23 2.36 -21.22 -8.33
CA ALA A 23 3.46 -20.33 -8.65
C ALA A 23 3.31 -18.88 -8.12
N PRO A 24 2.15 -18.22 -8.21
CA PRO A 24 1.90 -16.93 -7.56
C PRO A 24 2.19 -16.90 -6.05
N PHE A 25 1.90 -17.98 -5.31
CA PHE A 25 2.12 -18.06 -3.86
C PHE A 25 3.60 -18.08 -3.51
N PHE A 26 4.40 -18.86 -4.24
CA PHE A 26 5.85 -18.86 -4.02
C PHE A 26 6.49 -17.53 -4.42
N LYS A 27 5.97 -16.85 -5.45
CA LYS A 27 6.41 -15.51 -5.83
C LYS A 27 6.04 -14.47 -4.78
N SER A 28 4.83 -14.51 -4.22
CA SER A 28 4.42 -13.59 -3.15
C SER A 28 5.24 -13.83 -1.88
N LEU A 29 5.53 -15.09 -1.54
CA LEU A 29 6.42 -15.42 -0.42
C LEU A 29 7.82 -14.81 -0.61
N GLY A 30 8.35 -14.84 -1.85
CA GLY A 30 9.61 -14.18 -2.18
C GLY A 30 9.55 -12.66 -1.96
N LEU A 31 8.49 -12.00 -2.43
CA LEU A 31 8.30 -10.55 -2.25
C LEU A 31 8.16 -10.16 -0.77
N VAL A 32 7.36 -10.91 0.00
CA VAL A 32 7.21 -10.72 1.45
C VAL A 32 8.54 -10.94 2.16
N GLY A 33 9.27 -11.99 1.79
CA GLY A 33 10.61 -12.25 2.32
C GLY A 33 11.56 -11.09 2.08
N THR A 34 11.62 -10.54 0.86
CA THR A 34 12.43 -9.37 0.54
C THR A 34 12.02 -8.15 1.38
N ALA A 35 10.72 -7.86 1.51
CA ALA A 35 10.23 -6.75 2.32
C ALA A 35 10.61 -6.89 3.79
N LEU A 36 10.49 -8.11 4.36
CA LEU A 36 10.90 -8.41 5.75
C LEU A 36 12.41 -8.27 5.94
N MET A 37 13.22 -8.68 4.98
CA MET A 37 14.67 -8.54 5.07
C MET A 37 15.09 -7.07 4.99
N MET A 38 14.47 -6.28 4.11
CA MET A 38 14.81 -4.87 3.94
C MET A 38 14.27 -3.99 5.05
N GLY A 39 12.99 -4.12 5.40
CA GLY A 39 12.34 -3.31 6.45
C GLY A 39 12.54 -3.84 7.88
N GLY A 40 12.89 -5.11 8.04
CA GLY A 40 13.11 -5.73 9.35
C GLY A 40 14.59 -5.94 9.65
N ALA A 41 15.18 -6.95 9.02
CA ALA A 41 16.55 -7.40 9.33
C ALA A 41 17.59 -6.30 9.08
N LEU A 42 17.58 -5.67 7.90
CA LEU A 42 18.53 -4.59 7.54
C LEU A 42 18.34 -3.35 8.42
N CYS A 43 17.12 -3.10 8.90
CA CYS A 43 16.83 -2.02 9.85
C CYS A 43 17.27 -2.35 11.30
N GLY A 44 17.89 -3.51 11.55
CA GLY A 44 18.36 -3.92 12.87
C GLY A 44 17.26 -4.41 13.81
N MET A 45 16.04 -4.62 13.31
CA MET A 45 14.88 -4.98 14.14
C MET A 45 14.98 -6.39 14.76
N MET A 46 15.87 -7.23 14.23
CA MET A 46 16.10 -8.61 14.67
C MET A 46 17.33 -8.74 15.59
N GLU A 47 18.05 -7.64 15.86
CA GLU A 47 19.20 -7.66 16.74
C GLU A 47 18.78 -7.94 18.20
N PRO A 48 19.56 -8.71 18.99
CA PRO A 48 19.26 -8.94 20.40
C PRO A 48 19.14 -7.66 21.24
N ALA A 49 19.89 -6.62 20.85
CA ALA A 49 19.82 -5.29 21.45
C ALA A 49 18.45 -4.61 21.23
N PHE A 50 17.69 -5.06 20.23
CA PHE A 50 16.38 -4.54 19.86
C PHE A 50 15.25 -5.25 20.63
N SER A 51 15.38 -5.29 21.96
CA SER A 51 14.42 -5.97 22.84
C SER A 51 13.14 -5.14 23.04
N GLN A 52 11.99 -5.73 22.70
CA GLN A 52 10.67 -5.11 22.97
C GLN A 52 10.43 -4.82 24.46
N ALA A 53 11.06 -5.57 25.37
CA ALA A 53 10.91 -5.40 26.80
C ALA A 53 11.51 -4.08 27.33
N GLN A 54 12.50 -3.52 26.62
CA GLN A 54 13.23 -2.33 27.03
C GLN A 54 12.70 -1.03 26.40
N ARG A 55 11.64 -1.12 25.59
CA ARG A 55 11.09 0.02 24.85
C ARG A 55 10.02 0.77 25.63
N THR A 56 10.08 2.10 25.58
CA THR A 56 9.01 2.99 26.05
C THR A 56 7.70 2.71 25.31
N TYR A 57 7.76 2.51 23.99
CA TYR A 57 6.63 2.18 23.14
C TYR A 57 6.74 0.75 22.61
N ARG A 58 6.20 -0.21 23.36
CA ARG A 58 6.32 -1.64 23.05
C ARG A 58 5.73 -2.01 21.69
N ALA A 59 4.69 -1.30 21.25
CA ALA A 59 4.01 -1.52 19.97
C ALA A 59 4.75 -0.96 18.74
N ALA A 60 5.84 -0.20 18.92
CA ALA A 60 6.60 0.42 17.82
C ALA A 60 7.56 -0.58 17.14
N SER A 61 7.05 -1.72 16.67
CA SER A 61 7.83 -2.88 16.22
C SER A 61 8.09 -2.96 14.72
N TYR A 62 7.86 -1.88 13.97
CA TYR A 62 8.07 -1.85 12.52
C TYR A 62 9.32 -1.06 12.15
N GLY A 63 10.08 -1.58 11.18
CA GLY A 63 11.14 -0.85 10.50
C GLY A 63 10.72 -0.53 9.07
N ALA A 64 11.36 0.47 8.48
CA ALA A 64 11.08 0.92 7.13
C ALA A 64 12.39 1.06 6.36
N PHE A 65 12.37 0.62 5.11
CA PHE A 65 13.46 0.79 4.17
C PHE A 65 13.01 1.71 3.04
N ILE A 66 13.81 2.74 2.78
CA ILE A 66 13.55 3.73 1.73
C ILE A 66 14.72 3.71 0.75
N PHE A 67 14.43 3.54 -0.53
CA PHE A 67 15.40 3.54 -1.61
C PHE A 67 15.05 4.61 -2.63
N VAL A 68 16.03 5.45 -2.95
CA VAL A 68 15.87 6.58 -3.87
C VAL A 68 16.90 6.45 -4.98
N VAL A 69 16.44 6.53 -6.22
CA VAL A 69 17.29 6.48 -7.42
C VAL A 69 17.25 7.83 -8.12
N ASP A 70 18.41 8.44 -8.30
CA ASP A 70 18.57 9.63 -9.12
C ASP A 70 18.57 9.23 -10.61
N ILE A 71 17.42 9.40 -11.27
CA ILE A 71 17.20 9.07 -12.69
C ILE A 71 18.25 9.74 -13.59
N SER A 72 18.66 10.98 -13.26
CA SER A 72 19.59 11.76 -14.09
C SER A 72 20.98 11.13 -14.21
N ARG A 73 21.31 10.15 -13.35
CA ARG A 73 22.55 9.38 -13.42
C ARG A 73 22.56 8.30 -14.50
N PHE A 74 21.39 7.97 -15.06
CA PHE A 74 21.23 6.88 -16.04
C PHE A 74 20.72 7.38 -17.39
N VAL A 75 19.77 8.31 -17.38
CA VAL A 75 19.11 8.84 -18.58
C VAL A 75 18.63 10.27 -18.33
N SER A 76 18.36 11.05 -19.38
CA SER A 76 17.69 12.34 -19.19
C SER A 76 16.31 12.12 -18.56
N VAL A 77 15.96 13.00 -17.62
CA VAL A 77 14.68 12.92 -16.90
C VAL A 77 13.49 13.02 -17.85
N ASP A 78 13.59 13.86 -18.88
CA ASP A 78 12.53 14.03 -19.87
C ASP A 78 12.32 12.76 -20.71
N THR A 79 13.40 12.09 -21.14
CA THR A 79 13.27 10.82 -21.86
C THR A 79 12.61 9.76 -20.98
N PHE A 80 12.99 9.66 -19.71
CA PHE A 80 12.36 8.72 -18.79
C PHE A 80 10.86 9.00 -18.62
N LYS A 81 10.48 10.26 -18.39
CA LYS A 81 9.06 10.66 -18.24
C LYS A 81 8.26 10.40 -19.51
N ASN A 82 8.79 10.74 -20.68
CA ASN A 82 8.12 10.49 -21.96
C ASN A 82 7.87 8.99 -22.21
N GLU A 83 8.80 8.13 -21.81
CA GLU A 83 8.63 6.67 -21.89
C GLU A 83 7.60 6.15 -20.89
N MET A 84 7.56 6.70 -19.67
CA MET A 84 6.50 6.39 -18.69
C MET A 84 5.12 6.78 -19.25
N ASP A 85 4.98 7.99 -19.78
CA ASP A 85 3.73 8.48 -20.37
C ASP A 85 3.28 7.60 -21.56
N ARG A 86 4.23 7.18 -22.42
CA ARG A 86 3.92 6.26 -23.52
C ARG A 86 3.42 4.92 -23.00
N SER A 87 4.07 4.39 -21.96
CA SER A 87 3.73 3.09 -21.39
C SER A 87 2.36 3.11 -20.73
N MET A 88 2.02 4.19 -20.00
CA MET A 88 0.69 4.40 -19.41
C MET A 88 -0.39 4.41 -20.49
N ARG A 89 -0.21 5.20 -21.56
CA ARG A 89 -1.15 5.22 -22.69
C ARG A 89 -1.35 3.84 -23.29
N CYS A 90 -0.26 3.10 -23.52
CA CYS A 90 -0.34 1.76 -24.10
C CYS A 90 -1.19 0.80 -23.24
N ILE A 91 -1.05 0.86 -21.90
CA ILE A 91 -1.86 0.03 -21.00
C ILE A 91 -3.32 0.46 -21.02
N HIS A 92 -3.60 1.77 -21.03
CA HIS A 92 -4.96 2.30 -21.10
C HIS A 92 -5.68 1.91 -22.40
N ASP A 93 -4.94 1.75 -23.51
CA ASP A 93 -5.49 1.36 -24.81
C ASP A 93 -5.78 -0.16 -24.93
N LEU A 94 -5.36 -0.97 -23.95
CA LEU A 94 -5.62 -2.42 -23.98
C LEU A 94 -7.11 -2.72 -23.72
N PRO A 95 -7.70 -3.70 -24.42
CA PRO A 95 -9.09 -4.08 -24.21
C PRO A 95 -9.27 -4.64 -22.78
N PRO A 96 -10.15 -4.04 -21.95
CA PRO A 96 -10.33 -4.47 -20.58
C PRO A 96 -10.87 -5.90 -20.51
N MET A 97 -10.44 -6.64 -19.50
CA MET A 97 -10.96 -7.97 -19.21
C MET A 97 -12.38 -7.87 -18.65
N LYS A 98 -13.14 -8.97 -18.76
CA LYS A 98 -14.47 -9.03 -18.18
C LYS A 98 -14.41 -8.70 -16.68
N GLY A 99 -15.14 -7.67 -16.28
CA GLY A 99 -15.19 -7.21 -14.88
C GLY A 99 -14.23 -6.06 -14.55
N THR A 100 -13.45 -5.55 -15.50
CA THR A 100 -12.68 -4.32 -15.34
C THR A 100 -13.18 -3.24 -16.28
N GLU A 101 -13.19 -1.98 -15.83
CA GLU A 101 -13.59 -0.83 -16.67
C GLU A 101 -12.42 -0.32 -17.51
N ARG A 102 -11.22 -0.30 -16.92
CA ARG A 102 -9.95 0.07 -17.56
C ARG A 102 -8.79 -0.63 -16.87
N TYR A 103 -7.66 -0.73 -17.54
CA TYR A 103 -6.39 -1.00 -16.87
C TYR A 103 -5.75 0.30 -16.42
N ASP A 104 -4.97 0.23 -15.36
CA ASP A 104 -4.23 1.38 -14.87
C ASP A 104 -2.93 0.93 -14.20
N PHE A 105 -1.97 1.84 -14.11
CA PHE A 105 -0.81 1.61 -13.25
C PHE A 105 -1.20 1.80 -11.78
N PRO A 106 -0.51 1.14 -10.84
CA PRO A 106 -0.63 1.46 -9.42
C PRO A 106 -0.43 2.97 -9.19
N GLY A 107 -1.38 3.61 -8.50
CA GLY A 107 -1.42 5.06 -8.28
C GLY A 107 -2.40 5.83 -9.16
N GLY A 108 -2.84 5.28 -10.30
CA GLY A 108 -3.82 5.93 -11.18
C GLY A 108 -5.20 6.11 -10.53
N PRO A 109 -5.85 5.03 -10.04
CA PRO A 109 -7.12 5.13 -9.32
C PRO A 109 -7.02 5.99 -8.05
N GLU A 110 -5.88 5.97 -7.36
CA GLU A 110 -5.62 6.80 -6.18
C GLU A 110 -5.55 8.29 -6.55
N HIS A 111 -4.90 8.64 -7.67
CA HIS A 111 -4.84 10.02 -8.17
C HIS A 111 -6.23 10.57 -8.51
N ASP A 112 -7.07 9.76 -9.17
CA ASP A 112 -8.45 10.16 -9.49
C ASP A 112 -9.28 10.42 -8.23
N ARG A 113 -9.14 9.54 -7.21
CA ARG A 113 -9.81 9.70 -5.91
C ARG A 113 -9.32 10.95 -5.17
N GLU A 114 -8.00 11.17 -5.14
CA GLU A 114 -7.41 12.35 -4.50
C GLU A 114 -7.96 13.64 -5.12
N LYS A 115 -8.00 13.72 -6.44
CA LYS A 115 -8.57 14.87 -7.16
C LYS A 115 -10.06 15.04 -6.84
N ALA A 116 -10.85 13.98 -6.91
CA ALA A 116 -12.28 14.04 -6.65
C ALA A 116 -12.59 14.45 -5.20
N TRP A 117 -11.88 13.89 -4.22
CA TRP A 117 -12.13 14.13 -2.79
C TRP A 117 -11.55 15.46 -2.29
N THR A 118 -10.60 16.05 -3.00
CA THR A 118 -10.15 17.43 -2.76
C THR A 118 -11.30 18.41 -2.96
N GLU A 119 -12.15 18.17 -3.97
CA GLU A 119 -13.29 19.05 -4.30
C GLU A 119 -14.57 18.64 -3.56
N ALA A 120 -14.87 17.34 -3.49
CA ALA A 120 -16.13 16.82 -2.95
C ALA A 120 -16.08 16.48 -1.45
N GLY A 121 -14.89 16.49 -0.83
CA GLY A 121 -14.65 15.99 0.52
C GLY A 121 -14.35 14.49 0.56
N ILE A 122 -13.72 14.05 1.65
CA ILE A 122 -13.34 12.64 1.87
C ILE A 122 -14.59 11.86 2.32
N PRO A 123 -14.97 10.76 1.63
CA PRO A 123 -16.10 9.96 2.04
C PRO A 123 -15.79 9.21 3.34
N LEU A 124 -16.67 9.37 4.33
CA LEU A 124 -16.62 8.65 5.60
C LEU A 124 -17.90 7.83 5.75
N SER A 125 -17.75 6.55 6.10
CA SER A 125 -18.89 5.73 6.52
C SER A 125 -19.49 6.25 7.82
N ASP A 126 -20.74 5.91 8.10
CA ASP A 126 -21.42 6.31 9.32
C ASP A 126 -20.67 5.77 10.56
N ASP A 127 -20.18 4.54 10.51
CA ASP A 127 -19.37 3.94 11.59
C ASP A 127 -18.07 4.71 11.85
N HIS A 128 -17.33 5.08 10.80
CA HIS A 128 -16.10 5.87 10.96
C HIS A 128 -16.40 7.27 11.47
N ARG A 129 -17.50 7.89 11.01
CA ARG A 129 -17.93 9.20 11.49
C ARG A 129 -18.24 9.16 12.98
N GLN A 130 -19.03 8.19 13.43
CA GLN A 130 -19.37 8.02 14.83
C GLN A 130 -18.11 7.82 15.68
N GLY A 131 -17.18 6.97 15.24
CA GLY A 131 -15.91 6.76 15.96
C GLY A 131 -15.07 8.03 16.10
N LEU A 132 -15.02 8.88 15.06
CA LEU A 132 -14.33 10.17 15.13
C LEU A 132 -15.04 11.15 16.07
N GLU A 133 -16.38 11.17 16.07
CA GLU A 133 -17.17 12.02 16.97
C GLU A 133 -17.00 11.59 18.44
N ASP A 134 -16.97 10.29 18.72
CA ASP A 134 -16.74 9.76 20.07
C ASP A 134 -15.37 10.17 20.61
N ILE A 135 -14.32 10.03 19.80
CA ILE A 135 -12.95 10.47 20.15
C ILE A 135 -12.91 11.99 20.34
N ALA A 136 -13.58 12.75 19.47
CA ALA A 136 -13.62 14.20 19.59
C ALA A 136 -14.31 14.65 20.90
N HIS A 137 -15.38 13.96 21.30
CA HIS A 137 -16.06 14.18 22.57
C HIS A 137 -15.18 13.84 23.77
N GLU A 138 -14.48 12.69 23.74
CA GLU A 138 -13.55 12.28 24.80
C GLU A 138 -12.41 13.30 24.98
N LEU A 139 -11.80 13.71 23.88
CA LEU A 139 -10.68 14.65 23.86
C LEU A 139 -11.10 16.12 23.98
N ARG A 140 -12.42 16.40 23.96
CA ARG A 140 -13.03 17.73 24.02
C ARG A 140 -12.52 18.68 22.92
N VAL A 141 -12.41 18.16 21.70
CA VAL A 141 -12.05 18.93 20.50
C VAL A 141 -13.28 19.14 19.62
N PRO A 142 -13.37 20.26 18.87
CA PRO A 142 -14.51 20.54 18.01
C PRO A 142 -14.56 19.56 16.82
N ILE A 143 -15.78 19.18 16.43
CA ILE A 143 -16.04 18.33 15.27
C ILE A 143 -16.18 19.25 14.04
N PRO A 144 -15.34 19.11 13.00
CA PRO A 144 -15.26 20.10 11.92
C PRO A 144 -16.43 20.10 10.93
N TRP A 145 -17.32 19.11 11.01
CA TRP A 145 -18.52 18.98 10.17
C TRP A 145 -19.84 19.14 10.94
N ARG A 146 -19.80 19.48 12.22
CA ARG A 146 -20.99 19.80 13.03
C ARG A 146 -21.11 21.31 13.26
#